data_AF-A0A7W1BAS9-F1
#
_entry.id   AF-A0A7W1BAS9-F1
#
_cell.length_a   1.000
_cell.length_b   1.000
_cell.length_c   1.000
_cell.angle_alpha   90.00
_cell.angle_beta   90.00
_cell.angle_gamma   90.00
#
_symmetry.space_group_name_H-M   'P 1'
#
loop_
_entity.id
_entity.type
_entity.pdbx_description
1 polymer ?
#
loop_
_entity_poly.entity_id
_entity_poly.type
_entity_poly.pdbx_seq_one_letter_code
_entity_poly.pdbx_strand_id
1 'polypeptide(L)' 'MIPTPALEIVVLVWGLVLLLAEAFASKMDKRLFAIAGIIGLAAVLLGSFFLAPPPPLATTGFWSFYTADPLAIFFKRFAL' A
#
# COMPACT_ATOMS: atom_id res chain seq x y z
N MET A 1 -3.61 14.18 6.85
CA MET A 1 -2.28 13.55 6.70
C MET A 1 -2.47 12.05 6.89
N ILE A 2 -1.92 11.21 6.00
CA ILE A 2 -2.17 9.76 6.02
C ILE A 2 -1.17 9.09 6.99
N PRO A 3 -1.61 8.29 7.98
CA PRO A 3 -0.71 7.52 8.82
C PRO A 3 0.11 6.56 7.95
N THR A 4 1.41 6.46 8.19
CA THR A 4 2.28 5.67 7.32
C THR A 4 1.80 4.23 7.14
N PRO A 5 1.45 3.47 8.20
CA PRO A 5 0.97 2.09 8.08
C PRO A 5 -0.32 1.91 7.27
N ALA A 6 -1.09 2.99 7.06
CA ALA A 6 -2.37 2.90 6.35
C ALA A 6 -2.16 2.53 4.88
N LEU A 7 -1.07 2.97 4.25
CA LEU A 7 -0.79 2.66 2.85
C LEU A 7 -0.45 1.17 2.66
N GLU A 8 0.28 0.56 3.60
CA GLU A 8 0.54 -0.89 3.59
C GLU A 8 -0.74 -1.69 3.68
N ILE A 9 -1.64 -1.30 4.59
CA ILE A 9 -2.93 -1.95 4.76
C ILE A 9 -3.73 -1.85 3.46
N VAL A 10 -3.73 -0.68 2.80
CA VAL A 10 -4.41 -0.50 1.52
C VAL A 10 -3.82 -1.41 0.44
N VAL A 11 -2.49 -1.49 0.30
CA VAL A 11 -1.84 -2.38 -0.68
C VAL A 11 -2.21 -3.83 -0.41
N LEU A 12 -2.13 -4.27 0.85
CA LEU A 12 -2.46 -5.64 1.25
C LEU A 12 -3.91 -5.99 0.95
N VAL A 13 -4.84 -5.12 1.37
CA VAL A 13 -6.27 -5.33 1.15
C VAL A 13 -6.60 -5.30 -0.34
N TRP A 14 -6.00 -4.39 -1.11
CA TRP A 14 -6.22 -4.32 -2.56
C TRP A 14 -5.72 -5.58 -3.26
N GLY A 15 -4.50 -6.04 -2.93
CA GLY A 15 -3.95 -7.28 -3.44
C GLY A 15 -4.83 -8.49 -3.08
N LEU A 16 -5.30 -8.55 -1.83
CA LEU A 16 -6.21 -9.61 -1.38
C LEU A 16 -7.53 -9.60 -2.16
N VAL A 17 -8.13 -8.43 -2.36
CA VAL A 17 -9.36 -8.28 -3.15
C VAL A 17 -9.15 -8.75 -4.59
N LEU A 18 -8.03 -8.39 -5.22
CA LEU A 18 -7.72 -8.84 -6.58
C LEU A 18 -7.56 -10.37 -6.63
N LEU A 19 -6.86 -10.97 -5.66
CA LEU A 19 -6.69 -12.43 -5.59
C LEU A 19 -8.02 -13.16 -5.37
N LEU A 20 -8.87 -12.64 -4.46
CA LEU A 20 -10.19 -13.21 -4.24
C LEU A 20 -11.05 -13.08 -5.50
N ALA A 21 -11.07 -11.91 -6.12
CA ALA A 21 -11.81 -11.70 -7.36
C ALA A 21 -11.31 -12.62 -8.48
N GLU A 22 -10.00 -12.85 -8.63
CA GLU A 22 -9.46 -13.80 -9.60
C GLU A 22 -9.89 -15.24 -9.29
N ALA A 23 -9.81 -15.65 -8.02
CA ALA A 23 -10.17 -17.00 -7.59
C ALA A 23 -11.65 -17.33 -7.85
N PHE A 24 -12.56 -16.36 -7.70
CA PHE A 24 -14.00 -16.58 -7.86
C PHE A 24 -14.55 -16.19 -9.25
N ALA A 25 -13.89 -15.33 -10.01
CA ALA A 25 -14.35 -14.85 -11.32
C ALA A 25 -13.61 -15.54 -12.49
N SER A 26 -13.76 -16.86 -12.60
CA SER A 26 -13.04 -17.72 -13.56
C SER A 26 -13.21 -17.39 -15.05
N LYS A 27 -14.21 -16.57 -15.43
CA LYS A 27 -14.46 -16.14 -16.82
C LYS A 27 -14.06 -14.69 -17.13
N MET A 28 -13.48 -13.98 -16.18
CA MET A 28 -13.13 -12.57 -16.36
C MET A 28 -11.80 -12.41 -17.11
N ASP A 29 -11.70 -11.36 -17.94
CA ASP A 29 -10.45 -11.07 -18.66
C ASP A 29 -9.33 -10.71 -17.68
N LYS A 30 -8.21 -11.43 -17.78
CA LYS A 30 -7.00 -11.20 -16.97
C LYS A 30 -6.46 -9.79 -17.10
N ARG A 31 -6.71 -9.12 -18.24
CA ARG A 31 -6.34 -7.70 -18.45
C ARG A 31 -7.01 -6.78 -17.43
N LEU A 32 -8.23 -7.11 -16.99
CA LEU A 32 -8.96 -6.29 -16.03
C LEU A 32 -8.26 -6.30 -14.67
N PHE A 33 -7.75 -7.46 -14.23
CA PHE A 33 -6.96 -7.58 -13.01
C PHE A 33 -5.64 -6.82 -13.10
N ALA A 34 -4.96 -6.88 -14.25
CA ALA A 34 -3.74 -6.11 -14.47
C ALA A 34 -3.99 -4.60 -14.40
N ILE A 35 -5.04 -4.11 -15.05
CA ILE A 35 -5.41 -2.69 -15.01
C ILE A 35 -5.81 -2.27 -13.59
N ALA A 36 -6.61 -3.08 -12.90
CA ALA A 36 -7.01 -2.80 -11.51
C ALA A 36 -5.81 -2.80 -10.56
N GLY A 37 -4.83 -3.69 -10.77
CA GLY A 37 -3.55 -3.69 -10.06
C GLY A 37 -2.78 -2.40 -10.27
N ILE A 38 -2.59 -1.98 -11.52
CA ILE A 38 -1.89 -0.73 -11.86
C ILE A 38 -2.59 0.48 -11.22
N ILE A 39 -3.92 0.57 -11.31
CA ILE A 39 -4.68 1.68 -10.73
C ILE A 39 -4.52 1.71 -9.20
N GLY A 40 -4.59 0.56 -8.55
CA GLY A 40 -4.39 0.47 -7.10
C GLY A 40 -3.00 0.90 -6.66
N LEU A 41 -1.95 0.42 -7.35
CA LEU A 41 -0.57 0.80 -7.06
C LEU A 41 -0.33 2.29 -7.32
N ALA A 42 -0.87 2.83 -8.41
CA ALA A 42 -0.80 4.26 -8.72
C ALA A 42 -1.48 5.12 -7.64
N ALA A 43 -2.64 4.69 -7.13
CA ALA A 43 -3.33 5.38 -6.04
C ALA A 43 -2.49 5.38 -4.75
N VAL A 44 -1.84 4.26 -4.42
CA VAL A 44 -0.94 4.16 -3.25
C VAL A 44 0.29 5.05 -3.44
N LEU A 45 0.88 5.07 -4.64
CA LEU A 45 2.01 5.91 -4.98
C LEU A 45 1.66 7.39 -4.79
N LEU A 46 0.52 7.84 -5.30
CA LEU A 46 0.03 9.21 -5.10
C LEU A 46 -0.24 9.50 -3.62
N GLY A 47 -0.86 8.57 -2.89
CA GLY A 47 -1.10 8.68 -1.45
C GLY A 47 0.18 8.83 -0.63
N SER A 48 1.29 8.23 -1.08
CA SER A 48 2.59 8.32 -0.41
C SER A 48 3.15 9.73 -0.32
N PHE A 49 2.69 10.68 -1.13
CA PHE A 49 3.10 12.09 -1.06
C PHE A 49 2.41 12.87 0.07
N PHE A 50 1.34 12.33 0.65
CA PHE A 50 0.52 12.99 1.68
C PHE A 50 0.63 12.31 3.06
N LEU A 51 1.76 11.65 3.32
CA LEU A 51 2.06 10.99 4.58
C LEU A 51 2.18 11.99 5.74
N ALA A 52 1.71 11.58 6.92
CA ALA A 52 1.94 12.33 8.15
C ALA A 52 3.43 12.26 8.53
N PRO A 53 3.98 13.32 9.15
CA PRO A 53 5.33 13.27 9.70
C PRO A 53 5.46 12.09 10.67
N PRO A 54 6.59 11.36 10.65
CA PRO A 54 6.79 10.26 11.57
C PRO A 54 6.68 10.79 13.02
N PRO A 55 5.90 10.12 13.88
CA PRO A 55 5.91 10.44 15.30
C PRO A 55 7.32 10.18 15.86
N PRO A 56 7.75 10.93 16.90
CA PRO A 56 8.99 10.61 17.61
C PRO A 56 8.98 9.14 18.04
N LEU A 57 10.11 8.44 17.90
CA LEU A 57 10.31 7.01 18.11
C LEU A 57 9.30 6.42 19.11
N ALA A 58 8.25 5.78 18.58
CA ALA A 58 7.21 5.19 19.40
C ALA A 58 7.80 3.95 20.11
N THR A 59 8.12 4.10 21.39
CA THR A 59 8.69 3.01 22.21
C THR A 59 7.64 1.99 22.65
N THR A 60 6.37 2.21 22.30
CA THR A 60 5.22 1.36 22.66
C THR A 60 4.21 1.31 21.51
N GLY A 61 3.47 0.20 21.40
CA GLY A 61 2.41 0.01 20.39
C GLY A 61 2.76 -1.02 19.30
N PHE A 62 1.75 -1.50 18.58
CA PHE A 62 1.88 -2.56 17.56
C PHE A 62 2.84 -2.18 16.42
N TRP A 63 3.06 -0.89 16.16
CA TRP A 63 3.89 -0.38 15.07
C TRP A 63 5.29 0.08 15.51
N SER A 64 5.75 -0.33 16.70
CA SER A 64 7.07 0.10 17.23
C SER A 64 8.27 -0.38 16.38
N PHE A 65 8.07 -1.42 15.55
CA PHE A 65 9.06 -1.93 14.61
C PHE A 65 9.09 -1.19 13.27
N TYR A 66 8.14 -0.27 13.04
CA TYR A 66 7.94 0.37 11.75
C TYR A 66 8.56 1.77 11.75
N THR A 67 9.56 1.98 10.89
CA THR A 67 10.18 3.30 10.65
C THR A 67 9.72 3.89 9.32
N ALA A 68 9.42 5.19 9.32
CA ALA A 68 8.98 5.95 8.15
C ALA A 68 9.95 7.11 7.84
N ASP A 69 11.24 6.83 7.90
CA ASP A 69 12.28 7.80 7.55
C ASP A 69 12.29 8.08 6.02
N PRO A 70 12.92 9.19 5.58
CA PRO A 70 12.91 9.58 4.17
C PRO A 70 13.46 8.50 3.22
N LEU A 71 14.43 7.69 3.67
CA LEU A 71 15.01 6.62 2.86
C LEU A 71 14.03 5.44 2.72
N ALA A 72 13.36 5.05 3.81
CA ALA A 72 12.30 4.04 3.76
C ALA A 72 11.15 4.45 2.83
N ILE A 73 10.75 5.73 2.86
CA ILE A 73 9.71 6.27 1.96
C ILE A 73 10.18 6.27 0.51
N PHE A 74 11.46 6.59 0.24
CA PHE A 74 12.03 6.51 -1.10
C PHE A 74 11.94 5.09 -1.67
N PHE A 75 12.41 4.09 -0.92
CA PHE A 75 12.36 2.70 -1.37
C PHE A 75 10.92 2.19 -1.56
N LYS A 76 9.99 2.60 -0.68
CA LYS A 76 8.57 2.28 -0.86
C LYS A 76 8.04 2.79 -2.21
N ARG A 77 8.36 4.03 -2.57
CA ARG A 77 7.92 4.63 -3.84
C ARG A 77 8.59 4.01 -5.05
N PHE A 78 9.85 3.60 -4.93
CA PHE A 78 10.59 2.93 -6.01
C PHE A 78 10.06 1.51 -6.30
N ALA A 79 9.56 0.82 -5.28
CA ALA A 79 9.03 -0.54 -5.41
C ALA A 79 7.59 -0.61 -5.95
N LEU A 80 6.85 0.51 -5.92
CA LEU A 80 5.49 0.64 -6.48
C LEU A 80 5.54 0.94 -7.98
#